data_AF-A0A1Y2WYX6-F1
#
_entry.id   AF-A0A1Y2WYX6-F1
#
_cell.length_a   1.000
_cell.length_b   1.000
_cell.length_c   1.000
_cell.angle_alpha   90.00
_cell.angle_beta   90.00
_cell.angle_gamma   90.00
#
_symmetry.space_group_name_H-M   'P 1'
#
loop_
_entity.id
_entity.type
_entity.pdbx_description
1 polymer ?
#
loop_
_entity_poly.entity_id
_entity_poly.type
_entity_poly.pdbx_seq_one_letter_code
_entity_poly.pdbx_strand_id
1 'polypeptide(L)'
;MEFQVPLEPAVDPPYPFHTVNLTPQWNVTPIVKILHPGYPSRYKPLMEFLALDNGGIYYDLAYYACCLVVDNAWIRPEADRPYFSLTSKPQDAVDRIVRPDDGILPTNVYYFIDPTFPDPDG
;
A
#
# COMPACT_ATOMS: atom_id res chain seq x y z
N MET A 1 -40.71 11.91 31.55
CA MET A 1 -41.09 12.70 30.37
C MET A 1 -40.00 12.43 29.34
N GLU A 2 -40.20 11.43 28.49
CA GLU A 2 -39.21 11.01 27.49
C GLU A 2 -39.32 11.91 26.26
N PHE A 3 -38.21 12.51 25.86
CA PHE A 3 -38.12 13.29 24.62
C PHE A 3 -37.82 12.33 23.47
N GLN A 4 -38.83 12.05 22.63
CA GLN A 4 -38.61 11.44 21.33
C GLN A 4 -38.06 12.51 20.38
N VAL A 5 -36.78 12.41 20.03
CA VAL A 5 -36.20 13.20 18.94
C VAL A 5 -36.67 12.55 17.63
N PRO A 6 -37.39 13.26 16.75
CA PRO A 6 -37.77 12.72 15.44
C PRO A 6 -36.49 12.43 14.65
N LEU A 7 -36.31 11.19 14.21
CA LEU A 7 -35.25 10.84 13.26
C LEU A 7 -35.60 11.51 11.94
N GLU A 8 -34.80 12.48 11.52
CA GLU A 8 -34.92 13.05 10.18
C GLU A 8 -34.76 11.94 9.13
N PRO A 9 -35.47 12.03 7.99
CA PRO A 9 -35.33 11.06 6.92
C PRO A 9 -33.88 11.08 6.40
N ALA A 10 -33.35 9.90 6.09
CA ALA A 10 -32.01 9.78 5.52
C ALA A 10 -31.88 10.66 4.27
N VAL A 11 -30.86 11.51 4.25
CA VAL A 11 -30.53 12.34 3.08
C VAL A 11 -29.98 11.41 2.00
N ASP A 12 -30.59 11.40 0.83
CA ASP A 12 -30.08 10.65 -0.32
C ASP A 12 -28.66 11.15 -0.67
N PRO A 13 -27.71 10.25 -0.98
CA PRO A 13 -26.38 10.66 -1.36
C PRO A 13 -26.43 11.56 -2.60
N PRO A 14 -25.51 12.53 -2.74
CA PRO A 14 -25.55 13.55 -3.79
C PRO A 14 -25.37 12.98 -5.21
N TYR A 15 -25.13 11.68 -5.36
CA TYR A 15 -24.99 11.00 -6.63
C TYR A 15 -25.89 9.76 -6.70
N PRO A 16 -26.66 9.58 -7.79
CA PRO A 16 -27.37 8.34 -8.03
C PRO A 16 -26.35 7.20 -8.14
N PHE A 17 -26.58 6.11 -7.39
CA PHE A 17 -25.84 4.88 -7.59
C PHE A 17 -26.10 4.41 -9.02
N HIS A 18 -25.12 4.61 -9.91
CA HIS A 18 -25.09 3.83 -11.13
C HIS A 18 -24.81 2.39 -10.71
N THR A 19 -25.82 1.52 -10.83
CA THR A 19 -25.62 0.08 -10.89
C THR A 19 -24.74 -0.18 -12.10
N VAL A 20 -23.43 -0.22 -11.87
CA VAL A 20 -22.51 -0.78 -12.86
C VAL A 20 -22.91 -2.24 -12.97
N ASN A 21 -23.50 -2.62 -14.10
CA ASN A 21 -23.65 -4.01 -14.48
C ASN A 21 -22.23 -4.56 -14.66
N LEU A 22 -21.63 -5.02 -13.56
CA LEU A 22 -20.37 -5.75 -13.58
C LEU A 22 -20.66 -7.11 -14.21
N THR A 23 -20.67 -7.19 -15.53
CA THR A 23 -20.48 -8.46 -16.21
C THR A 23 -19.19 -9.09 -15.67
N PRO A 24 -19.18 -10.36 -15.27
CA PRO A 24 -18.01 -11.01 -14.69
C PRO A 24 -17.01 -11.36 -15.81
N GLN A 25 -16.52 -10.36 -16.51
CA GLN A 25 -15.28 -10.46 -17.27
C GLN A 25 -14.18 -9.81 -16.43
N TRP A 26 -14.07 -10.26 -15.18
CA TRP A 26 -12.95 -9.93 -14.32
C TRP A 26 -11.71 -10.58 -14.93
N ASN A 27 -11.06 -9.88 -15.86
CA ASN A 27 -9.61 -9.96 -15.92
C ASN A 27 -9.16 -9.61 -14.50
N VAL A 28 -8.72 -10.62 -13.74
CA VAL A 28 -8.35 -10.51 -12.34
C VAL A 28 -7.49 -9.25 -12.16
N THR A 29 -8.01 -8.23 -11.45
CA THR A 29 -7.24 -7.00 -11.22
C THR A 29 -5.89 -7.42 -10.63
N PRO A 30 -4.77 -7.05 -11.27
CA PRO A 30 -3.46 -7.47 -10.79
C PRO A 30 -3.29 -7.07 -9.33
N ILE A 31 -2.67 -7.93 -8.54
CA ILE A 31 -2.35 -7.62 -7.14
C ILE A 31 -0.91 -7.14 -7.09
N VAL A 32 -0.69 -5.96 -6.50
CA VAL A 32 0.65 -5.47 -6.14
C VAL A 32 0.96 -5.90 -4.72
N LYS A 33 2.10 -6.58 -4.54
CA LYS A 33 2.55 -7.12 -3.25
C LYS A 33 3.73 -6.32 -2.75
N ILE A 34 3.63 -5.88 -1.51
CA ILE A 34 4.75 -5.32 -0.76
C ILE A 34 5.19 -6.36 0.25
N LEU A 35 6.45 -6.77 0.17
CA LEU A 35 7.09 -7.78 1.01
C LEU A 35 7.96 -7.10 2.07
N HIS A 36 8.18 -7.76 3.20
CA HIS A 36 9.15 -7.32 4.20
C HIS A 36 10.32 -8.31 4.24
N PRO A 37 11.60 -7.89 4.12
CA PRO A 37 12.75 -8.79 4.08
C PRO A 37 12.82 -9.76 5.27
N GLY A 38 12.57 -9.24 6.48
CA GLY A 38 12.58 -10.07 7.69
C GLY A 38 11.36 -10.96 7.91
N TYR A 39 10.38 -10.99 7.00
CA TYR A 39 9.24 -11.91 7.13
C TYR A 39 9.59 -13.26 6.51
N PRO A 40 9.38 -14.38 7.24
CA PRO A 40 9.60 -15.71 6.67
C PRO A 40 8.71 -15.91 5.46
N SER A 41 9.15 -16.67 4.45
CA SER A 41 8.40 -16.89 3.20
C SER A 41 6.98 -17.48 3.41
N ARG A 42 6.71 -18.05 4.59
CA ARG A 42 5.38 -18.53 5.00
C ARG A 42 4.39 -17.39 5.30
N TYR A 43 4.88 -16.21 5.68
CA TYR A 43 4.12 -14.98 5.93
C TYR A 43 4.34 -14.04 4.74
N LYS A 44 3.57 -14.31 3.67
CA LYS A 44 3.87 -13.90 2.29
C LYS A 44 4.09 -12.38 2.09
N PRO A 45 3.12 -11.45 2.24
CA PRO A 45 3.38 -10.02 2.08
C PRO A 45 3.13 -9.20 3.36
N LEU A 46 3.85 -8.08 3.50
CA LEU A 46 3.51 -7.01 4.45
C LEU A 46 2.16 -6.40 4.09
N MET A 47 1.92 -6.19 2.80
CA MET A 47 0.67 -5.63 2.28
C MET A 47 0.39 -6.09 0.86
N GLU A 48 -0.90 -6.19 0.52
CA GLU A 48 -1.38 -6.43 -0.83
C GLU A 48 -2.35 -5.32 -1.22
N PHE A 49 -2.22 -4.84 -2.45
CA PHE A 49 -3.08 -3.82 -3.01
C PHE A 49 -3.64 -4.27 -4.34
N LEU A 50 -4.85 -3.80 -4.66
CA LEU A 50 -5.35 -3.87 -6.02
C LEU A 50 -4.57 -2.88 -6.88
N ALA A 51 -4.10 -3.35 -8.03
CA ALA A 51 -3.47 -2.48 -9.01
C ALA A 51 -4.49 -1.52 -9.62
N LEU A 52 -3.98 -0.38 -10.07
CA LEU A 52 -4.67 0.51 -11.00
C LEU A 52 -4.88 -0.20 -12.36
N ASP A 53 -5.67 0.41 -13.23
CA ASP A 53 -5.94 -0.14 -14.58
C ASP A 53 -4.67 -0.32 -15.42
N ASN A 54 -3.59 0.43 -15.11
CA ASN A 54 -2.29 0.30 -15.77
C ASN A 54 -1.38 -0.79 -15.14
N GLY A 55 -1.87 -1.52 -14.13
CA GLY A 55 -1.14 -2.57 -13.44
C GLY A 55 -0.23 -2.10 -12.29
N GLY A 56 -0.09 -0.79 -12.07
CA GLY A 56 0.75 -0.22 -11.02
C GLY A 56 0.00 0.18 -9.74
N ILE A 57 0.70 0.87 -8.84
CA ILE A 57 0.12 1.47 -7.63
C ILE A 57 0.70 2.84 -7.33
N TYR A 58 -0.09 3.72 -6.71
CA TYR A 58 0.43 4.99 -6.21
C TYR A 58 1.51 4.78 -5.14
N TYR A 59 2.69 5.34 -5.41
CA TYR A 59 3.87 5.28 -4.55
C TYR A 59 3.55 5.77 -3.14
N ASP A 60 2.97 6.96 -3.02
CA ASP A 60 2.71 7.60 -1.71
C ASP A 60 1.71 6.79 -0.89
N LEU A 61 0.67 6.25 -1.53
CA LEU A 61 -0.32 5.39 -0.89
C LEU A 61 0.34 4.13 -0.31
N ALA A 62 1.10 3.41 -1.14
CA ALA A 62 1.80 2.21 -0.71
C ALA A 62 2.82 2.52 0.39
N TYR A 63 3.58 3.62 0.24
CA TYR A 63 4.62 4.03 1.17
C TYR A 63 4.06 4.32 2.56
N TYR A 64 3.08 5.22 2.66
CA TYR A 64 2.52 5.60 3.96
C TYR A 64 1.75 4.46 4.61
N ALA A 65 1.06 3.62 3.82
CA ALA A 65 0.44 2.41 4.34
C ALA A 65 1.47 1.48 5.02
N CYS A 66 2.62 1.22 4.35
CA CYS A 66 3.72 0.44 4.94
C CYS A 66 4.29 1.10 6.18
N CYS A 67 4.56 2.40 6.15
CA CYS A 67 5.08 3.11 7.31
C CYS A 67 4.11 3.10 8.50
N LEU A 68 2.79 3.09 8.29
CA LEU A 68 1.79 2.93 9.36
C LEU A 68 1.91 1.59 10.06
N VAL A 69 2.12 0.51 9.31
CA VAL A 69 2.29 -0.84 9.87
C VAL A 69 3.60 -0.95 10.64
N VAL A 70 4.64 -0.22 10.22
CA VAL A 70 5.97 -0.22 10.84
C VAL A 70 6.12 0.99 11.79
N ASP A 71 5.15 1.14 12.71
CA ASP A 71 5.18 2.14 13.79
C ASP A 71 5.47 3.58 13.32
N ASN A 72 4.67 4.03 12.34
CA ASN A 72 4.72 5.38 11.80
C ASN A 72 6.11 5.82 11.30
N ALA A 73 6.87 4.90 10.69
CA ALA A 73 8.28 5.10 10.33
C ALA A 73 8.60 6.32 9.45
N TRP A 74 7.60 6.96 8.84
CA TRP A 74 7.78 8.19 8.06
C TRP A 74 8.23 9.39 8.90
N ILE A 75 7.97 9.40 10.22
CA ILE A 75 8.37 10.50 11.12
C ILE A 75 9.86 10.45 11.49
N ARG A 76 10.54 9.34 11.19
CA ARG A 76 11.95 9.13 11.53
C ARG A 76 12.87 10.09 10.76
N PRO A 77 14.12 10.31 11.25
CA PRO A 77 15.14 11.04 10.50
C PRO A 77 15.33 10.45 9.10
N GLU A 78 15.66 11.29 8.13
CA GLU A 78 15.70 10.87 6.71
C GLU A 78 16.62 9.69 6.44
N ALA A 79 17.76 9.59 7.15
CA ALA A 79 18.70 8.48 7.05
C ALA A 79 18.10 7.13 7.49
N ASP A 80 17.10 7.15 8.38
CA ASP A 80 16.46 5.98 8.96
C ASP A 80 15.08 5.71 8.35
N ARG A 81 14.66 6.51 7.37
CA ARG A 81 13.36 6.32 6.73
C ARG A 81 13.37 5.07 5.86
N PRO A 82 12.28 4.28 5.92
CA PRO A 82 12.17 3.13 5.06
C PRO A 82 12.03 3.55 3.61
N TYR A 83 12.27 2.60 2.71
CA TYR A 83 12.19 2.81 1.27
C TYR A 83 11.79 1.51 0.54
N PHE A 84 11.39 1.65 -0.72
CA PHE A 84 11.12 0.48 -1.56
C PHE A 84 12.36 0.02 -2.31
N SER A 85 12.46 -1.30 -2.51
CA SER A 85 13.47 -1.96 -3.35
C SER A 85 12.80 -3.05 -4.20
N LEU A 86 13.44 -3.44 -5.30
CA LEU A 86 13.05 -4.62 -6.08
C LEU A 86 13.67 -5.92 -5.52
N THR A 87 14.60 -5.81 -4.58
CA THR A 87 15.31 -6.94 -3.97
C THR A 87 15.12 -6.95 -2.46
N SER A 88 15.18 -8.13 -1.84
CA SER A 88 15.08 -8.28 -0.39
C SER A 88 16.35 -7.86 0.35
N LYS A 89 17.49 -7.87 -0.35
CA LYS A 89 18.82 -7.54 0.17
C LYS A 89 19.47 -6.46 -0.69
N PRO A 90 19.01 -5.19 -0.58
CA PRO A 90 19.65 -4.09 -1.27
C PRO A 90 21.09 -3.95 -0.75
N GLN A 91 22.06 -3.87 -1.67
CA GLN A 91 23.48 -3.77 -1.29
C GLN A 91 23.91 -2.31 -1.12
N ASP A 92 23.22 -1.38 -1.78
CA ASP A 92 23.58 0.04 -1.78
C ASP A 92 22.35 0.94 -1.95
N ALA A 93 22.55 2.25 -1.80
CA ALA A 93 21.54 3.27 -2.10
C ALA A 93 21.03 3.23 -3.56
N VAL A 94 21.73 2.55 -4.47
CA VAL A 94 21.33 2.37 -5.87
C VAL A 94 20.08 1.48 -6.00
N ASP A 95 19.85 0.58 -5.05
CA ASP A 95 18.68 -0.29 -5.04
C ASP A 95 17.43 0.40 -4.45
N ARG A 96 17.59 1.61 -3.91
CA ARG A 96 16.48 2.41 -3.39
C ARG A 96 15.66 2.98 -4.54
N ILE A 97 14.40 2.58 -4.61
CA ILE A 97 13.42 3.18 -5.52
C ILE A 97 13.10 4.59 -5.02
N VAL A 98 13.41 5.57 -5.86
CA VAL A 98 12.95 6.96 -5.69
C VAL A 98 11.51 7.06 -6.17
N ARG A 99 10.72 7.94 -5.53
CA ARG A 99 9.35 8.22 -5.97
C ARG A 99 9.34 8.59 -7.46
N PRO A 100 8.61 7.84 -8.32
CA PRO A 100 8.47 8.17 -9.74
C PRO A 100 7.81 9.54 -9.95
N ASP A 101 8.09 10.17 -11.10
CA ASP A 101 7.53 11.50 -11.43
C ASP A 101 6.00 11.47 -11.53
N ASP A 102 5.45 10.42 -12.13
CA ASP A 102 4.01 10.17 -12.21
C ASP A 102 3.43 9.63 -10.89
N GLY A 103 4.29 9.33 -9.91
CA GLY A 103 3.93 8.76 -8.62
C GLY A 103 3.45 7.32 -8.70
N ILE A 104 3.66 6.59 -9.81
CA ILE A 104 3.17 5.22 -10.00
C ILE A 104 4.34 4.24 -9.97
N LEU A 105 4.23 3.26 -9.08
CA LEU A 105 5.06 2.07 -9.03
C LEU A 105 4.53 1.04 -10.07
N PRO A 106 5.28 0.74 -11.15
CA PRO A 106 4.75 -0.03 -12.29
C PRO A 106 4.83 -1.56 -12.14
N THR A 107 5.46 -2.07 -11.09
CA THR A 107 5.73 -3.50 -10.87
C THR A 107 4.76 -4.09 -9.86
N ASN A 108 4.63 -5.42 -9.87
CA ASN A 108 3.63 -6.12 -9.08
C ASN A 108 4.20 -6.61 -7.73
N VAL A 109 5.51 -6.49 -7.52
CA VAL A 109 6.21 -6.96 -6.31
C VAL A 109 7.30 -5.97 -5.93
N TYR A 110 7.30 -5.56 -4.68
CA TYR A 110 8.31 -4.70 -4.07
C TYR A 110 8.68 -5.20 -2.68
N TYR A 111 9.85 -4.80 -2.20
CA TYR A 111 10.26 -4.96 -0.81
C TYR A 111 10.23 -3.61 -0.11
N PHE A 112 9.66 -3.58 1.09
CA PHE A 112 9.72 -2.44 2.00
C PHE A 112 10.89 -2.66 2.95
N ILE A 113 11.93 -1.86 2.79
CA ILE A 113 13.18 -1.96 3.53
C ILE A 113 13.13 -0.94 4.67
N ASP A 114 13.22 -1.41 5.91
CA ASP A 114 13.42 -0.59 7.09
C ASP A 114 14.90 -0.66 7.52
N PRO A 115 15.69 0.42 7.35
CA PRO A 115 17.11 0.44 7.75
C PRO A 115 17.36 0.14 9.22
N THR A 116 16.37 0.40 10.08
CA THR A 116 16.45 0.18 11.52
C THR A 116 16.18 -1.27 11.92
N PHE A 117 15.64 -2.07 11.00
CA PHE A 117 15.32 -3.47 11.21
C PHE A 117 16.03 -4.33 10.15
N PRO A 118 17.36 -4.54 10.30
CA PRO A 118 18.12 -5.36 9.37
C PRO A 118 17.59 -6.80 9.34
N ASP A 119 17.68 -7.44 8.19
CA ASP A 119 17.30 -8.84 7.98
C ASP A 119 17.92 -9.71 9.08
N PRO A 120 17.12 -10.46 9.87
CA PRO A 120 17.64 -11.34 10.90
C PRO A 120 18.58 -12.43 10.35
N ASP A 121 18.53 -12.73 9.04
CA ASP A 121 19.28 -13.82 8.42
C ASP A 121 20.56 -13.38 7.67
N GLY A 122 20.87 -12.08 7.59
CA GLY A 122 22.12 -11.55 6.99
C GLY A 122 22.18 -11.61 5.47
#